data_AF-Q19FY0-F1
#
_entry.id   AF-Q19FY0-F1
#
_cell.length_a   1.000
_cell.length_b   1.000
_cell.length_c   1.000
_cell.angle_alpha   90.00
_cell.angle_beta   90.00
_cell.angle_gamma   90.00
#
_symmetry.space_group_name_H-M   'P 1'
#
loop_
_entity.id
_entity.type
_entity.pdbx_description
1 polymer ?
#
loop_
_entity_poly.entity_id
_entity_poly.type
_entity_poly.pdbx_seq_one_letter_code
_entity_poly.pdbx_strand_id
1 'polypeptide(L)'
;LRYLGIHGYYFSYYLAFISKLRFLQTLDASLDASGHIISETVDLRKLTSLRHVIGKFFGELLIGDAANLQTLRSISSDSWNKLKHELLINLRDLEIYEYSTSEERRVPVSWASLTKLRNLRVLKLRAKCGVYLWLESEEAVRSMDVISPSLESVTLVGITFEEDPMPFFQKMPRLEGLILENCHYSGG
;
A
#
# COMPACT_ATOMS: atom_id res chain seq x y z
N LEU A 1 -16.69 17.44 10.66
CA LEU A 1 -16.07 17.27 9.33
C LEU A 1 -15.77 15.79 9.11
N ARG A 2 -16.17 15.21 7.96
CA ARG A 2 -15.96 13.78 7.63
C ARG A 2 -14.97 13.54 6.50
N TYR A 3 -14.79 14.52 5.62
CA TYR A 3 -13.83 14.49 4.51
C TYR A 3 -12.91 15.70 4.62
N LEU A 4 -11.61 15.48 4.43
CA LEU A 4 -10.61 16.54 4.34
C LEU A 4 -9.68 16.26 3.17
N GLY A 5 -9.75 17.12 2.16
CA GLY A 5 -8.79 17.19 1.08
C GLY A 5 -7.73 18.24 1.39
N ILE A 6 -6.45 17.88 1.31
CA ILE A 6 -5.32 18.77 1.56
C ILE A 6 -4.50 18.88 0.29
N HIS A 7 -4.17 20.13 -0.05
CA HIS A 7 -3.34 20.48 -1.19
C HIS A 7 -2.18 21.33 -0.68
N GLY A 8 -0.95 21.04 -1.10
CA GLY A 8 0.20 21.91 -0.85
C GLY A 8 1.43 21.20 -0.31
N TYR A 9 2.53 21.96 -0.28
CA TYR A 9 3.91 21.50 -0.09
C TYR A 9 4.30 21.13 1.35
N TYR A 10 3.35 21.20 2.30
CA TYR A 10 3.64 21.35 3.72
C TYR A 10 2.65 20.61 4.60
N PHE A 11 2.49 19.31 4.35
CA PHE A 11 1.54 18.45 5.05
C PHE A 11 1.78 18.42 6.58
N SER A 12 3.03 18.48 7.02
CA SER A 12 3.43 18.57 8.43
C SER A 12 2.79 19.71 9.22
N TYR A 13 2.61 20.89 8.61
CA TYR A 13 1.97 22.05 9.26
C TYR A 13 0.49 21.80 9.54
N TYR A 14 -0.10 20.88 8.79
CA TYR A 14 -1.51 20.56 8.88
C TYR A 14 -1.81 19.46 9.91
N LEU A 15 -0.84 18.61 10.24
CA LEU A 15 -0.98 17.50 11.19
C LEU A 15 -1.56 17.94 12.54
N ALA A 16 -1.13 19.11 13.04
CA ALA A 16 -1.59 19.63 14.32
C ALA A 16 -3.10 19.86 14.37
N PHE A 17 -3.72 20.34 13.29
CA PHE A 17 -5.18 20.48 13.24
C PHE A 17 -5.89 19.22 12.77
N ILE A 18 -5.29 18.43 11.88
CA ILE A 18 -5.88 17.16 11.40
C ILE A 18 -6.14 16.25 12.59
N SER A 19 -5.18 16.16 13.52
CA SER A 19 -5.29 15.33 14.73
C SER A 19 -6.49 15.67 15.63
N LYS A 20 -7.12 16.84 15.47
CA LYS A 20 -8.31 17.27 16.23
C LYS A 20 -9.62 16.78 15.59
N LEU A 21 -9.58 16.29 14.35
CA LEU A 21 -10.75 15.89 13.57
C LEU A 21 -11.17 14.45 13.88
N ARG A 22 -11.67 14.18 15.09
CA ARG A 22 -12.02 12.83 15.57
C ARG A 22 -13.05 12.07 14.73
N PHE A 23 -13.87 12.79 13.98
CA PHE A 23 -14.90 12.23 13.08
C PHE A 23 -14.46 12.16 11.62
N LEU A 24 -13.18 12.46 11.33
CA LEU A 24 -12.66 12.37 9.98
C LEU A 24 -12.69 10.92 9.51
N GLN A 25 -13.26 10.70 8.33
CA GLN A 25 -13.38 9.40 7.69
C GLN A 25 -12.47 9.30 6.47
N THR A 26 -12.31 10.40 5.73
CA THR A 26 -11.44 10.45 4.56
C THR A 26 -10.42 11.56 4.72
N LEU A 27 -9.15 11.19 4.65
CA LEU A 27 -8.03 12.10 4.50
C LEU A 27 -7.44 11.89 3.11
N ASP A 28 -7.54 12.92 2.28
CA ASP A 28 -7.07 12.92 0.90
C ASP A 28 -6.00 13.98 0.70
N ALA A 29 -4.75 13.55 0.72
CA ALA A 29 -3.57 14.34 0.45
C ALA A 29 -3.01 14.08 -0.95
N SER A 30 -3.78 13.43 -1.83
CA SER A 30 -3.33 13.06 -3.19
C SER A 30 -3.48 14.19 -4.21
N LEU A 31 -4.22 15.23 -3.84
CA LEU A 31 -4.69 16.28 -4.75
C LEU A 31 -3.60 17.29 -5.15
N ASP A 32 -2.34 16.99 -4.88
CA ASP A 32 -1.25 17.84 -5.32
C ASP A 32 -0.79 17.50 -6.75
N ALA A 33 -1.01 18.46 -7.66
CA ALA A 33 -0.53 18.41 -9.04
C ALA A 33 1.01 18.46 -9.15
N SER A 34 1.72 18.97 -8.14
CA SER A 34 3.19 19.03 -8.12
C SER A 34 3.84 17.66 -7.89
N GLY A 35 3.02 16.67 -7.50
CA GLY A 35 3.47 15.33 -7.25
C GLY A 35 4.27 15.17 -5.96
N HIS A 36 4.11 16.10 -5.01
CA HIS A 36 4.85 16.17 -3.76
C HIS A 36 4.73 14.88 -2.94
N ILE A 37 5.83 14.54 -2.29
CA ILE A 37 6.00 13.36 -1.46
C ILE A 37 6.00 13.79 0.00
N ILE A 38 5.13 13.18 0.80
CA ILE A 38 5.07 13.40 2.24
C ILE A 38 6.17 12.54 2.87
N SER A 39 7.29 13.17 3.20
CA SER A 39 8.51 12.50 3.70
C SER A 39 8.61 12.51 5.23
N GLU A 40 7.79 13.33 5.89
CA GLU A 40 7.69 13.43 7.34
C GLU A 40 6.90 12.27 7.97
N THR A 41 7.06 12.10 9.28
CA THR A 41 6.21 11.21 10.08
C THR A 41 4.80 11.77 10.19
N VAL A 42 3.81 10.97 9.81
CA VAL A 42 2.39 11.29 9.85
C VAL A 42 1.70 10.43 10.91
N ASP A 43 1.30 11.04 12.03
CA ASP A 43 0.60 10.35 13.11
C ASP A 43 -0.92 10.52 13.01
N LEU A 44 -1.60 9.45 12.57
CA LEU A 44 -3.05 9.38 12.43
C LEU A 44 -3.70 8.54 13.54
N ARG A 45 -2.97 8.10 14.57
CA ARG A 45 -3.49 7.19 15.61
C ARG A 45 -4.69 7.76 16.38
N LYS A 46 -4.79 9.10 16.46
CA LYS A 46 -5.91 9.80 17.12
C LYS A 46 -7.19 9.84 16.27
N LEU A 47 -7.12 9.48 14.98
CA LEU A 47 -8.25 9.52 14.05
C LEU A 47 -8.96 8.17 14.01
N THR A 48 -9.75 7.88 15.03
CA THR A 48 -10.38 6.55 15.21
C THR A 48 -11.50 6.25 14.21
N SER A 49 -12.05 7.28 13.55
CA SER A 49 -13.12 7.14 12.54
C SER A 49 -12.59 6.98 11.11
N LEU A 50 -11.28 6.96 10.92
CA LEU A 50 -10.65 7.00 9.60
C LEU A 50 -10.93 5.70 8.83
N ARG A 51 -11.33 5.86 7.57
CA ARG A 51 -11.65 4.77 6.64
C ARG A 51 -10.83 4.84 5.37
N HIS A 52 -10.47 6.04 4.93
CA HIS A 52 -9.77 6.25 3.69
C HIS A 52 -8.60 7.21 3.90
N VAL A 53 -7.41 6.73 3.57
CA VAL A 53 -6.16 7.49 3.56
C VAL A 53 -5.60 7.41 2.16
N ILE A 54 -5.51 8.56 1.49
CA ILE A 54 -5.05 8.67 0.11
C ILE A 54 -4.02 9.80 0.09
N GLY A 55 -2.84 9.59 -0.52
CA GLY A 55 -1.77 10.58 -0.49
C GLY A 55 -0.52 10.08 -1.18
N LYS A 56 0.65 10.54 -0.75
CA LYS A 56 1.97 10.04 -1.18
C LYS A 56 2.87 9.93 0.05
N PHE A 57 2.57 8.97 0.92
CA PHE A 57 3.20 8.81 2.24
C PHE A 57 4.48 7.99 2.15
N PHE A 58 5.62 8.67 2.03
CA PHE A 58 6.95 8.04 2.01
C PHE A 58 7.65 8.06 3.36
N GLY A 59 7.38 9.08 4.16
CA GLY A 59 7.74 9.11 5.57
C GLY A 59 6.93 8.09 6.37
N GLU A 60 7.27 7.97 7.65
CA GLU A 60 6.63 7.01 8.55
C GLU A 60 5.14 7.33 8.74
N LEU A 61 4.27 6.37 8.43
CA LEU A 61 2.83 6.51 8.61
C LEU A 61 2.38 5.73 9.84
N LEU A 62 2.02 6.43 10.92
CA LEU A 62 1.52 5.82 12.15
C LEU A 62 0.00 5.77 12.13
N ILE A 63 -0.53 4.57 11.96
CA ILE A 63 -1.96 4.31 11.99
C ILE A 63 -2.28 3.62 13.33
N GLY A 64 -3.38 4.03 13.98
CA GLY A 64 -3.80 3.46 15.27
C GLY A 64 -4.33 2.04 15.12
N ASP A 65 -5.09 1.58 16.11
CA ASP A 65 -5.91 0.37 15.99
C ASP A 65 -7.03 0.62 14.97
N ALA A 66 -6.65 0.69 13.70
CA ALA A 66 -7.49 1.16 12.61
C ALA A 66 -8.35 0.04 12.07
N ALA A 67 -9.16 -0.50 12.98
CA ALA A 67 -10.17 -1.50 12.66
C ALA A 67 -11.11 -1.03 11.54
N ASN A 68 -11.23 0.27 11.25
CA ASN A 68 -12.14 0.79 10.22
C ASN A 68 -11.46 1.18 8.90
N LEU A 69 -10.13 1.06 8.76
CA LEU A 69 -9.45 1.47 7.54
C LEU A 69 -9.81 0.53 6.39
N GLN A 70 -10.35 1.09 5.31
CA GLN A 70 -10.81 0.38 4.12
C GLN A 70 -9.94 0.68 2.90
N THR A 71 -9.36 1.89 2.85
CA THR A 71 -8.52 2.34 1.75
C THR A 71 -7.23 2.94 2.29
N LEU A 72 -6.10 2.44 1.81
CA LEU A 72 -4.79 3.00 2.05
C LEU A 72 -4.06 3.06 0.71
N ARG A 73 -3.91 4.27 0.16
CA ARG A 73 -3.30 4.44 -1.14
C ARG A 73 -2.03 5.26 -1.09
N SER A 74 -1.04 4.79 -1.86
CA SER A 74 0.25 5.42 -2.11
C SER A 74 1.06 5.61 -0.81
N ILE A 75 1.30 4.49 -0.12
CA ILE A 75 2.27 4.34 0.98
C ILE A 75 3.58 3.73 0.44
N SER A 76 4.74 4.12 0.97
CA SER A 76 6.02 3.46 0.66
C SER A 76 6.07 2.02 1.20
N SER A 77 6.89 1.17 0.59
CA SER A 77 7.12 -0.20 1.09
C SER A 77 7.74 -0.20 2.49
N ASP A 78 8.66 0.73 2.77
CA ASP A 78 9.26 0.95 4.09
C ASP A 78 8.21 1.21 5.18
N SER A 79 7.27 2.12 4.91
CA SER A 79 6.21 2.44 5.85
C SER A 79 5.20 1.31 5.96
N TRP A 80 4.87 0.64 4.85
CA TRP A 80 4.01 -0.56 4.85
C TRP A 80 4.56 -1.66 5.75
N ASN A 81 5.85 -1.95 5.68
CA ASN A 81 6.49 -3.03 6.43
C ASN A 81 6.54 -2.75 7.95
N LYS A 82 6.43 -1.49 8.37
CA LYS A 82 6.36 -1.10 9.79
C LYS A 82 4.96 -1.20 10.38
N LEU A 83 3.92 -1.33 9.54
CA LEU A 83 2.54 -1.46 10.01
C LEU A 83 2.28 -2.85 10.57
N LYS A 84 1.40 -2.92 11.56
CA LYS A 84 0.83 -4.18 12.05
C LYS A 84 -0.30 -4.63 11.11
N HIS A 85 0.02 -5.41 10.08
CA HIS A 85 -0.94 -5.82 9.05
C HIS A 85 -2.17 -6.54 9.61
N GLU A 86 -2.02 -7.24 10.74
CA GLU A 86 -3.09 -7.93 11.46
C GLU A 86 -4.19 -7.00 12.02
N LEU A 87 -3.92 -5.70 12.17
CA LEU A 87 -4.91 -4.71 12.60
C LEU A 87 -5.70 -4.12 11.42
N LEU A 88 -5.25 -4.35 10.19
CA LEU A 88 -5.85 -3.81 8.95
C LEU A 88 -6.88 -4.77 8.36
N ILE A 89 -7.65 -5.46 9.21
CA ILE A 89 -8.59 -6.53 8.81
C ILE A 89 -9.68 -6.08 7.84
N ASN A 90 -10.02 -4.79 7.85
CA ASN A 90 -11.08 -4.23 7.00
C ASN A 90 -10.53 -3.54 5.74
N LEU A 91 -9.21 -3.61 5.50
CA LEU A 91 -8.59 -3.03 4.33
C LEU A 91 -9.05 -3.76 3.07
N ARG A 92 -9.56 -3.00 2.10
CA ARG A 92 -10.10 -3.51 0.83
C ARG A 92 -9.31 -3.01 -0.37
N ASP A 93 -8.66 -1.87 -0.24
CA ASP A 93 -7.93 -1.19 -1.31
C ASP A 93 -6.59 -0.72 -0.77
N LEU A 94 -5.52 -1.30 -1.33
CA LEU A 94 -4.14 -1.01 -0.98
C LEU A 94 -3.38 -0.60 -2.24
N GLU A 95 -2.70 0.54 -2.17
CA GLU A 95 -1.67 0.92 -3.14
C GLU A 95 -0.36 1.19 -2.42
N ILE A 96 0.67 0.40 -2.75
CA ILE A 96 2.06 0.65 -2.35
C ILE A 96 2.77 1.30 -3.53
N TYR A 97 3.38 2.46 -3.28
CA TYR A 97 4.04 3.25 -4.30
C TYR A 97 5.47 3.57 -3.87
N GLU A 98 6.43 3.25 -4.75
CA GLU A 98 7.85 3.44 -4.51
C GLU A 98 8.46 4.38 -5.56
N TYR A 99 9.30 5.29 -5.07
CA TYR A 99 9.87 6.42 -5.83
C TYR A 99 11.41 6.47 -5.72
N SER A 100 12.02 5.77 -4.75
CA SER A 100 13.45 5.91 -4.45
C SER A 100 14.36 5.27 -5.51
N THR A 101 15.19 6.08 -6.15
CA THR A 101 16.15 5.69 -7.21
C THR A 101 17.46 5.12 -6.67
N SER A 102 17.62 4.99 -5.36
CA SER A 102 18.83 4.43 -4.77
C SER A 102 18.77 2.90 -4.81
N GLU A 103 19.59 2.28 -5.66
CA GLU A 103 19.73 0.82 -5.76
C GLU A 103 20.01 0.13 -4.41
N GLU A 104 20.50 0.89 -3.42
CA GLU A 104 20.87 0.43 -2.08
C GLU A 104 19.70 0.12 -1.13
N ARG A 105 18.45 0.49 -1.46
CA ARG A 105 17.28 0.20 -0.61
C ARG A 105 16.15 -0.47 -1.37
N ARG A 106 16.40 -1.71 -1.80
CA ARG A 106 15.35 -2.63 -2.18
C ARG A 106 14.62 -3.07 -0.92
N VAL A 107 13.44 -2.54 -0.70
CA VAL A 107 12.60 -2.94 0.43
C VAL A 107 11.58 -3.94 -0.10
N PRO A 108 11.70 -5.23 0.25
CA PRO A 108 10.78 -6.23 -0.24
C PRO A 108 9.38 -5.99 0.31
N VAL A 109 8.38 -6.24 -0.53
CA VAL A 109 7.00 -6.41 -0.08
C VAL A 109 6.74 -7.91 -0.04
N SER A 110 6.56 -8.44 1.16
CA SER A 110 6.32 -9.87 1.34
C SER A 110 4.88 -10.24 1.02
N TRP A 111 4.67 -11.25 0.18
CA TRP A 111 3.34 -11.81 -0.05
C TRP A 111 2.67 -12.28 1.25
N ALA A 112 3.45 -12.79 2.20
CA ALA A 112 2.94 -13.20 3.50
C ALA A 112 2.31 -12.06 4.31
N SER A 113 2.72 -10.80 4.08
CA SER A 113 2.06 -9.63 4.68
C SER A 113 0.70 -9.36 4.04
N LEU A 114 0.58 -9.56 2.73
CA LEU A 114 -0.61 -9.32 1.95
C LEU A 114 -1.67 -10.41 2.16
N THR A 115 -1.28 -11.67 2.35
CA THR A 115 -2.21 -12.78 2.61
C THR A 115 -2.98 -12.64 3.94
N LYS A 116 -2.44 -11.87 4.90
CA LYS A 116 -3.12 -11.55 6.17
C LYS A 116 -4.35 -10.64 5.96
N LEU A 117 -4.40 -9.92 4.85
CA LEU A 117 -5.47 -8.98 4.52
C LEU A 117 -6.65 -9.68 3.85
N ARG A 118 -7.43 -10.43 4.64
CA ARG A 118 -8.49 -11.31 4.13
C ARG A 118 -9.63 -10.61 3.38
N ASN A 119 -9.77 -9.30 3.53
CA ASN A 119 -10.80 -8.49 2.87
C ASN A 119 -10.25 -7.64 1.71
N LEU A 120 -8.96 -7.78 1.38
CA LEU A 120 -8.33 -7.01 0.33
C LEU A 120 -8.89 -7.43 -1.03
N ARG A 121 -9.45 -6.47 -1.76
CA ARG A 121 -10.03 -6.66 -3.10
C ARG A 121 -9.16 -6.08 -4.20
N VAL A 122 -8.51 -4.95 -3.91
CA VAL A 122 -7.69 -4.23 -4.88
C VAL A 122 -6.29 -4.07 -4.31
N LEU A 123 -5.31 -4.59 -5.04
CA LEU A 123 -3.89 -4.40 -4.76
C LEU A 123 -3.22 -3.69 -5.92
N LYS A 124 -2.52 -2.60 -5.63
CA LYS A 124 -1.68 -1.89 -6.59
C LYS A 124 -0.27 -1.78 -6.04
N LEU A 125 0.70 -2.35 -6.75
CA LEU A 125 2.11 -2.16 -6.46
C LEU A 125 2.72 -1.39 -7.61
N ARG A 126 3.31 -0.24 -7.31
CA ARG A 126 3.82 0.67 -8.33
C ARG A 126 5.22 1.13 -7.95
N ALA A 127 6.18 0.83 -8.80
CA ALA A 127 7.52 1.39 -8.72
C ALA A 127 7.74 2.35 -9.89
N LYS A 128 8.42 3.47 -9.63
CA LYS A 128 8.92 4.33 -10.72
C LYS A 128 10.01 3.58 -11.49
N CYS A 129 10.07 3.77 -12.81
CA CYS A 129 11.06 3.13 -13.69
C CYS A 129 12.50 3.30 -13.13
N GLY A 130 13.25 2.20 -13.04
CA GLY A 130 14.59 2.15 -12.43
C GLY A 130 14.60 1.87 -10.93
N VAL A 131 13.43 1.79 -10.29
CA VAL A 131 13.26 1.38 -8.89
C VAL A 131 12.68 -0.03 -8.87
N TYR A 132 13.28 -0.90 -8.07
CA TYR A 132 12.86 -2.30 -8.00
C TYR A 132 12.06 -2.52 -6.71
N LEU A 133 10.74 -2.62 -6.82
CA LEU A 133 9.94 -3.27 -5.80
C LEU A 133 10.11 -4.78 -5.98
N TRP A 134 10.61 -5.42 -4.93
CA TRP A 134 10.81 -6.86 -4.88
C TRP A 134 9.63 -7.51 -4.19
N LEU A 135 9.08 -8.52 -4.82
CA LEU A 135 8.06 -9.36 -4.25
C LEU A 135 8.75 -10.64 -3.80
N GLU A 136 8.87 -10.84 -2.49
CA GLU A 136 9.58 -12.02 -1.95
C GLU A 136 8.94 -13.31 -2.44
N SER A 137 9.81 -14.31 -2.66
CA SER A 137 9.48 -15.68 -3.05
C SER A 137 8.24 -16.21 -2.36
N GLU A 138 7.42 -16.92 -3.14
CA GLU A 138 6.24 -17.64 -2.68
C GLU A 138 6.53 -18.68 -1.60
N GLU A 139 7.78 -19.01 -1.23
CA GLU A 139 8.13 -20.11 -0.31
C GLU A 139 7.27 -20.17 0.96
N ALA A 140 6.95 -19.01 1.56
CA ALA A 140 6.10 -18.94 2.75
C ALA A 140 4.62 -19.30 2.51
N VAL A 141 4.18 -19.30 1.24
CA VAL A 141 2.80 -19.45 0.79
C VAL A 141 2.64 -20.57 -0.26
N ARG A 142 3.74 -21.22 -0.68
CA ARG A 142 3.77 -22.29 -1.70
C ARG A 142 2.83 -23.43 -1.34
N SER A 143 2.70 -23.74 -0.05
CA SER A 143 1.85 -24.80 0.50
C SER A 143 0.39 -24.39 0.70
N MET A 144 0.01 -23.13 0.46
CA MET A 144 -1.38 -22.71 0.55
C MET A 144 -2.11 -22.99 -0.77
N ASP A 145 -3.20 -23.74 -0.67
CA ASP A 145 -4.07 -24.02 -1.82
C ASP A 145 -4.88 -22.80 -2.28
N VAL A 146 -5.15 -21.86 -1.36
CA VAL A 146 -5.92 -20.64 -1.62
C VAL A 146 -5.25 -19.45 -0.94
N ILE A 147 -5.03 -18.39 -1.72
CA ILE A 147 -4.37 -17.17 -1.27
C ILE A 147 -5.29 -15.98 -1.53
N SER A 148 -5.39 -15.07 -0.56
CA SER A 148 -6.13 -13.80 -0.67
C SER A 148 -7.52 -13.98 -1.32
N PRO A 149 -8.44 -14.74 -0.69
CA PRO A 149 -9.67 -15.25 -1.33
C PRO A 149 -10.67 -14.16 -1.76
N SER A 150 -10.45 -12.90 -1.38
CA SER A 150 -11.27 -11.75 -1.74
C SER A 150 -10.61 -10.84 -2.78
N LEU A 151 -9.38 -11.13 -3.23
CA LEU A 151 -8.66 -10.27 -4.15
C LEU A 151 -9.26 -10.39 -5.55
N GLU A 152 -9.75 -9.25 -6.05
CA GLU A 152 -10.49 -9.12 -7.31
C GLU A 152 -9.60 -8.48 -8.40
N SER A 153 -8.69 -7.58 -8.02
CA SER A 153 -7.84 -6.85 -8.95
C SER A 153 -6.41 -6.64 -8.42
N VAL A 154 -5.43 -6.94 -9.27
CA VAL A 154 -4.01 -6.73 -9.05
C VAL A 154 -3.45 -5.86 -10.18
N THR A 155 -2.75 -4.79 -9.82
CA THR A 155 -1.99 -3.96 -10.77
C THR A 155 -0.55 -3.86 -10.31
N LEU A 156 0.37 -4.31 -11.16
CA LEU A 156 1.80 -4.29 -10.92
C LEU A 156 2.45 -3.42 -11.97
N VAL A 157 3.15 -2.37 -11.54
CA VAL A 157 3.84 -1.43 -12.42
C VAL A 157 5.31 -1.35 -12.02
N GLY A 158 6.22 -1.62 -12.95
CA GLY A 158 7.67 -1.52 -12.69
C GLY A 158 8.21 -2.61 -11.74
N ILE A 159 7.55 -3.77 -11.64
CA ILE A 159 7.93 -4.85 -10.73
C ILE A 159 8.89 -5.83 -11.42
N THR A 160 9.90 -6.32 -10.70
CA THR A 160 10.79 -7.40 -11.17
C THR A 160 10.47 -8.70 -10.44
N PHE A 161 10.33 -9.80 -11.19
CA PHE A 161 10.05 -11.13 -10.68
C PHE A 161 11.27 -12.04 -10.86
N GLU A 162 11.67 -12.75 -9.80
CA GLU A 162 12.70 -13.79 -9.85
C GLU A 162 12.16 -15.10 -10.46
N GLU A 163 10.93 -15.44 -10.07
CA GLU A 163 10.22 -16.65 -10.47
C GLU A 163 8.99 -16.29 -11.32
N ASP A 164 8.44 -17.27 -12.05
CA ASP A 164 7.17 -17.07 -12.76
C ASP A 164 6.05 -16.78 -11.74
N PRO A 165 5.41 -15.59 -11.77
CA PRO A 165 4.38 -15.26 -10.80
C PRO A 165 2.99 -15.80 -11.18
N MET A 166 2.83 -16.41 -12.36
CA MET A 166 1.52 -16.92 -12.81
C MET A 166 0.94 -18.03 -11.91
N PRO A 167 1.70 -19.03 -11.44
CA PRO A 167 1.19 -20.04 -10.51
C PRO A 167 0.65 -19.44 -9.21
N PHE A 168 1.24 -18.35 -8.71
CA PHE A 168 0.75 -17.63 -7.53
C PHE A 168 -0.63 -17.01 -7.79
N PHE A 169 -0.79 -16.28 -8.89
CA PHE A 169 -2.04 -15.61 -9.22
C PHE A 169 -3.18 -16.61 -9.50
N GLN A 170 -2.85 -17.80 -10.01
CA GLN A 170 -3.84 -18.88 -10.21
C GLN A 170 -4.45 -19.39 -8.90
N LYS A 171 -3.77 -19.23 -7.76
CA LYS A 171 -4.30 -19.60 -6.43
C LYS A 171 -5.28 -18.57 -5.86
N MET A 172 -5.57 -17.49 -6.58
CA MET A 172 -6.53 -16.46 -6.18
C MET A 172 -7.89 -16.69 -6.85
N PRO A 173 -8.87 -17.27 -6.14
CA PRO A 173 -10.10 -17.76 -6.76
C PRO A 173 -11.05 -16.66 -7.29
N ARG A 174 -10.83 -15.40 -6.91
CA ARG A 174 -11.67 -14.25 -7.30
C ARG A 174 -10.94 -13.24 -8.16
N LEU A 175 -9.70 -13.51 -8.56
CA LEU A 175 -8.92 -12.57 -9.34
C LEU A 175 -9.53 -12.45 -10.75
N GLU A 176 -10.11 -11.29 -11.03
CA GLU A 176 -10.75 -10.98 -12.32
C GLU A 176 -9.89 -10.03 -13.17
N GLY A 177 -9.13 -9.16 -12.51
CA GLY A 177 -8.27 -8.19 -13.18
C GLY A 177 -6.80 -8.35 -12.80
N LEU A 178 -5.95 -8.63 -13.79
CA LEU A 178 -4.50 -8.60 -13.64
C LEU A 178 -3.90 -7.64 -14.67
N ILE A 179 -3.19 -6.61 -14.19
CA ILE A 179 -2.48 -5.65 -15.04
C ILE A 179 -1.00 -5.71 -14.68
N LEU A 180 -0.16 -6.00 -15.68
CA LEU A 180 1.30 -5.96 -15.58
C LEU A 180 1.81 -4.88 -16.54
N GLU A 181 2.45 -3.84 -16.01
CA GLU A 181 2.94 -2.70 -16.79
C GLU A 181 4.42 -2.49 -16.50
N ASN A 182 5.26 -2.48 -17.54
CA ASN A 182 6.72 -2.33 -17.39
C ASN A 182 7.34 -3.31 -16.37
N CYS A 183 6.80 -4.53 -16.30
CA CYS A 183 7.33 -5.58 -15.43
C CYS A 183 8.46 -6.35 -16.13
N HIS A 184 9.41 -6.83 -15.34
CA HIS A 184 10.55 -7.62 -15.81
C HIS A 184 10.59 -8.98 -15.14
N TYR A 185 10.87 -10.02 -15.91
CA TYR A 185 11.15 -11.36 -15.40
C TYR A 185 12.65 -11.62 -15.56
N SER A 186 13.37 -11.83 -14.46
CA SER A 186 14.83 -11.99 -14.51
C SER A 186 15.28 -13.39 -14.95
N GLY A 187 14.38 -14.38 -14.92
CA GLY A 187 14.68 -15.76 -15.31
C GLY A 187 15.82 -16.34 -14.48
N GLY A 188 15.50 -16.79 -13.26
CA GLY A 188 16.45 -17.53 -12.42
C GLY A 188 17.08 -18.72 -13.14
#